data_AF-A0A161Y3Y0-F1
#
_entry.id   AF-A0A161Y3Y0-F1
#
_cell.length_a   1.000
_cell.length_b   1.000
_cell.length_c   1.000
_cell.angle_alpha   90.00
_cell.angle_beta   90.00
_cell.angle_gamma   90.00
#
_symmetry.space_group_name_H-M   'P 1'
#
loop_
_entity.id
_entity.type
_entity.pdbx_description
1 polymer ?
#
loop_
_entity_poly.entity_id
_entity_poly.type
_entity_poly.pdbx_seq_one_letter_code
_entity_poly.pdbx_strand_id
1 'polypeptide(L)'
;MQVLTKLWMEFSTIRFPRGYGGKEVNGVCVTYLDSIAVGCVNSYMRKEGNQISVGHHQILYDSKVKLADILKYLDGEALVYFSKLHDICSLITDESTIT
;
A
#
# COMPACT_ATOMS: atom_id res chain seq x y z
N MET A 1 -11.01 -0.38 11.62
CA MET A 1 -10.36 0.91 12.00
C MET A 1 -9.14 0.80 12.94
N GLN A 2 -9.24 0.34 14.21
CA GLN A 2 -8.09 0.35 15.15
C GLN A 2 -6.87 -0.46 14.65
N VAL A 3 -7.11 -1.60 14.00
CA VAL A 3 -6.06 -2.43 13.40
C VAL A 3 -5.34 -1.69 12.27
N LEU A 4 -6.07 -1.10 11.34
CA LEU A 4 -5.52 -0.32 10.23
C LEU A 4 -4.66 0.86 10.73
N THR A 5 -5.13 1.61 11.72
CA THR A 5 -4.37 2.74 12.29
C THR A 5 -3.06 2.27 12.89
N LYS A 6 -3.07 1.18 13.67
CA LYS A 6 -1.84 0.60 14.25
C LYS A 6 -0.87 0.17 13.15
N LEU A 7 -1.37 -0.56 12.16
CA LEU A 7 -0.55 -1.09 11.07
C LEU A 7 0.05 0.02 10.21
N TRP A 8 -0.71 1.10 9.96
CA TRP A 8 -0.22 2.29 9.29
C TRP A 8 0.86 3.03 10.11
N MET A 9 0.66 3.21 11.41
CA MET A 9 1.67 3.84 12.26
C MET A 9 2.98 3.05 12.25
N GLU A 10 2.92 1.73 12.38
CA GLU A 10 4.11 0.87 12.27
C GLU A 10 4.77 1.01 10.90
N PHE A 11 4.01 0.89 9.81
CA PHE A 11 4.51 0.98 8.44
C PHE A 11 5.19 2.32 8.16
N SER A 12 4.62 3.43 8.64
CA SER A 12 5.13 4.78 8.40
C SER A 12 6.54 5.02 8.97
N THR A 13 7.02 4.17 9.88
CA THR A 13 8.38 4.22 10.42
C THR A 13 9.40 3.41 9.62
N ILE A 14 8.94 2.54 8.73
CA ILE A 14 9.79 1.66 7.94
C ILE A 14 10.31 2.45 6.74
N ARG A 15 11.63 2.38 6.49
CA ARG A 15 12.23 2.98 5.30
C ARG A 15 11.91 2.14 4.08
N PHE A 16 11.74 2.82 2.95
CA PHE A 16 11.65 2.15 1.66
C PHE A 16 12.87 1.23 1.43
N PRO A 17 12.71 0.00 0.91
CA PRO A 17 13.77 -0.99 0.83
C PRO A 17 14.99 -0.51 0.04
N ARG A 18 16.20 -0.70 0.60
CA ARG A 18 17.43 -0.26 -0.05
C ARG A 18 17.65 -1.02 -1.37
N GLY A 19 18.02 -0.29 -2.42
CA GLY A 19 18.28 -0.88 -3.74
C GLY A 19 17.03 -1.16 -4.59
N TYR A 20 15.84 -0.78 -4.12
CA TYR A 20 14.59 -0.90 -4.88
C TYR A 20 14.14 0.42 -5.53
N GLY A 21 14.89 1.51 -5.33
CA GLY A 21 14.60 2.80 -5.96
C GLY A 21 14.70 2.71 -7.48
N GLY A 22 13.61 3.01 -8.18
CA GLY A 22 13.51 2.92 -9.64
C GLY A 22 13.52 1.50 -10.20
N LYS A 23 13.45 0.47 -9.33
CA LYS A 23 13.54 -0.93 -9.75
C LYS A 23 12.21 -1.43 -10.29
N GLU A 24 12.28 -2.25 -11.34
CA GLU A 24 11.14 -3.05 -11.81
C GLU A 24 11.21 -4.46 -11.24
N VAL A 25 10.08 -4.95 -10.74
CA VAL A 25 9.90 -6.32 -10.26
C VAL A 25 8.72 -6.91 -11.02
N ASN A 26 8.97 -7.95 -11.81
CA ASN A 26 7.95 -8.56 -12.68
C ASN A 26 7.22 -7.52 -13.57
N GLY A 27 7.97 -6.58 -14.15
CA GLY A 27 7.43 -5.50 -14.99
C GLY A 27 6.70 -4.38 -14.24
N VAL A 28 6.72 -4.38 -12.90
CA VAL A 28 6.10 -3.35 -12.08
C VAL A 28 7.18 -2.46 -11.46
N CYS A 29 7.14 -1.17 -11.75
CA CYS A 29 7.99 -0.18 -11.09
C CYS A 29 7.54 0.00 -9.63
N VAL A 30 8.34 -0.53 -8.70
CA VAL A 30 7.98 -0.61 -7.28
C VAL A 30 8.02 0.75 -6.57
N THR A 31 8.83 1.69 -7.06
CA THR A 31 8.84 3.08 -6.55
C THR A 31 7.56 3.83 -6.93
N TYR A 32 7.09 3.65 -8.17
CA TYR A 32 5.84 4.26 -8.60
C TYR A 32 4.65 3.66 -7.85
N LEU A 33 4.59 2.34 -7.77
CA LEU A 33 3.57 1.60 -7.01
C LEU A 33 3.51 2.06 -5.54
N ASP A 34 4.66 2.16 -4.88
CA ASP A 34 4.75 2.66 -3.51
C ASP A 34 4.21 4.10 -3.40
N SER A 35 4.69 5.00 -4.25
CA SER A 35 4.33 6.42 -4.19
C SER A 35 2.82 6.64 -4.33
N ILE A 36 2.18 5.95 -5.28
CA ILE A 36 0.73 6.08 -5.50
C ILE A 36 -0.08 5.45 -4.36
N ALA A 37 0.33 4.28 -3.86
CA ALA A 37 -0.37 3.56 -2.81
C ALA A 37 -0.25 4.32 -1.49
N VAL A 38 0.97 4.64 -1.06
CA VAL A 38 1.26 5.41 0.18
C VAL A 38 0.56 6.77 0.15
N GLY A 39 0.53 7.44 -1.00
CA GLY A 39 -0.21 8.69 -1.18
C GLY A 39 -1.72 8.53 -0.90
N CYS A 40 -2.35 7.52 -1.48
CA CYS A 40 -3.78 7.25 -1.27
C CYS A 40 -4.08 6.80 0.18
N VAL A 41 -3.24 5.93 0.76
CA VAL A 41 -3.36 5.52 2.16
C VAL A 41 -3.25 6.73 3.07
N ASN A 42 -2.24 7.57 2.91
CA ASN A 42 -2.07 8.77 3.74
C ASN A 42 -3.25 9.74 3.60
N SER A 43 -3.82 9.88 2.39
CA SER A 43 -5.04 10.66 2.18
C SER A 43 -6.23 10.07 2.94
N TYR A 44 -6.43 8.76 2.87
CA TYR A 44 -7.49 8.05 3.60
C TYR A 44 -7.34 8.21 5.11
N MET A 45 -6.12 8.00 5.64
CA MET A 45 -5.82 8.07 7.07
C MET A 45 -5.97 9.47 7.69
N ARG A 46 -5.98 10.53 6.86
CA ARG A 46 -6.19 11.92 7.29
C ARG A 46 -7.66 12.34 7.35
N LYS A 47 -8.55 11.58 6.72
CA LYS A 47 -9.99 11.86 6.76
C LYS A 47 -10.59 11.25 8.02
N GLU A 48 -11.59 11.92 8.57
CA GLU A 48 -12.43 11.32 9.62
C GLU A 48 -13.43 10.36 8.99
N GLY A 49 -13.60 9.18 9.59
CA GLY A 49 -14.49 8.13 9.08
C GLY A 49 -13.82 7.12 8.15
N ASN A 50 -14.62 6.30 7.49
CA ASN A 50 -14.17 5.20 6.62
C ASN A 50 -14.45 5.47 5.13
N GLN A 51 -14.51 6.73 4.74
CA GLN A 51 -14.90 7.13 3.39
C GLN A 51 -13.71 7.30 2.45
N ILE A 52 -13.83 6.76 1.24
CA ILE A 52 -12.82 6.88 0.20
C ILE A 52 -13.49 7.28 -1.12
N SER A 53 -12.84 8.14 -1.90
CA SER A 53 -13.35 8.45 -3.24
C SER A 53 -13.20 7.25 -4.16
N VAL A 54 -14.11 7.10 -5.13
CA VAL A 54 -14.03 6.04 -6.17
C VAL A 54 -12.62 5.95 -6.79
N GLY A 55 -12.03 7.11 -7.14
CA GLY A 55 -10.69 7.16 -7.74
C GLY A 55 -9.57 6.64 -6.83
N HIS A 56 -9.57 7.01 -5.54
CA HIS A 56 -8.58 6.51 -4.59
C HIS A 56 -8.80 5.03 -4.28
N HIS A 57 -10.06 4.56 -4.22
CA HIS A 57 -10.37 3.15 -4.05
C HIS A 57 -9.80 2.32 -5.20
N GLN A 58 -10.03 2.74 -6.45
CA GLN A 58 -9.50 2.05 -7.62
C GLN A 58 -7.96 2.00 -7.61
N ILE A 59 -7.29 3.11 -7.26
CA ILE A 59 -5.82 3.13 -7.17
C ILE A 59 -5.32 2.15 -6.11
N LEU A 60 -5.96 2.08 -4.94
CA LEU A 60 -5.57 1.15 -3.88
C LEU A 60 -5.87 -0.30 -4.26
N TYR A 61 -6.97 -0.56 -4.97
CA TYR A 61 -7.31 -1.88 -5.47
C TYR A 61 -6.29 -2.37 -6.50
N ASP A 62 -5.97 -1.54 -7.50
CA ASP A 62 -4.96 -1.87 -8.50
C ASP A 62 -3.57 -2.07 -7.86
N SER A 63 -3.26 -1.26 -6.84
CA SER A 63 -2.03 -1.39 -6.06
C SER A 63 -1.99 -2.70 -5.29
N LYS A 64 -3.08 -3.09 -4.62
CA LYS A 64 -3.24 -4.37 -3.92
C LYS A 64 -2.94 -5.54 -4.86
N VAL A 65 -3.55 -5.56 -6.04
CA VAL A 65 -3.35 -6.63 -7.04
C VAL A 65 -1.88 -6.69 -7.49
N LYS A 66 -1.30 -5.55 -7.87
CA LYS A 66 0.12 -5.48 -8.30
C LYS A 66 1.09 -5.88 -7.20
N LEU A 67 0.80 -5.50 -5.95
CA LEU A 67 1.61 -5.92 -4.81
C LEU A 67 1.58 -7.44 -4.69
N ALA A 68 0.40 -8.06 -4.65
CA ALA A 68 0.26 -9.52 -4.59
C ALA A 68 1.06 -10.23 -5.70
N ASP A 69 1.05 -9.69 -6.92
CA ASP A 69 1.80 -10.24 -8.05
C ASP A 69 3.32 -10.18 -7.86
N ILE A 70 3.86 -9.12 -7.24
CA ILE A 70 5.30 -8.97 -7.05
C ILE A 70 5.85 -9.69 -5.80
N LEU A 71 5.04 -9.94 -4.77
CA LEU A 71 5.51 -10.46 -3.48
C LEU A 71 6.33 -11.75 -3.62
N LYS A 72 5.94 -12.66 -4.50
CA LYS A 72 6.65 -13.93 -4.74
C LYS A 72 8.06 -13.79 -5.33
N TYR A 73 8.44 -12.60 -5.80
CA TYR A 73 9.76 -12.29 -6.36
C TYR A 73 10.64 -11.50 -5.39
N LEU A 74 10.16 -11.23 -4.18
CA LEU A 74 10.84 -10.43 -3.18
C LEU A 74 11.33 -11.30 -2.02
N ASP A 75 12.39 -10.82 -1.37
CA ASP A 75 12.97 -11.41 -0.19
C ASP A 75 13.35 -10.33 0.84
N GLY A 76 13.75 -10.78 2.04
CA GLY A 76 14.28 -9.92 3.09
C GLY A 76 13.41 -8.71 3.42
N GLU A 77 14.06 -7.54 3.54
CA GLU A 77 13.40 -6.27 3.90
C GLU A 77 12.34 -5.85 2.88
N ALA A 78 12.54 -6.13 1.59
CA ALA A 78 11.60 -5.75 0.55
C ALA A 78 10.30 -6.54 0.64
N LEU A 79 10.39 -7.86 0.85
CA LEU A 79 9.21 -8.69 1.06
C LEU A 79 8.41 -8.20 2.28
N VAL A 80 9.09 -7.92 3.40
CA VAL A 80 8.41 -7.42 4.62
C VAL A 80 7.72 -6.08 4.37
N TYR A 81 8.41 -5.14 3.70
CA TYR A 81 7.86 -3.82 3.40
C TYR A 81 6.62 -3.90 2.50
N PHE A 82 6.74 -4.56 1.35
CA PHE A 82 5.66 -4.62 0.37
C PHE A 82 4.51 -5.51 0.83
N SER A 83 4.74 -6.54 1.64
CA SER A 83 3.66 -7.32 2.28
C SER A 83 2.85 -6.45 3.24
N LYS A 84 3.49 -5.63 4.07
CA LYS A 84 2.76 -4.69 4.95
C LYS A 84 1.93 -3.69 4.15
N LEU A 85 2.50 -3.12 3.08
CA LEU A 85 1.76 -2.21 2.21
C LEU A 85 0.55 -2.90 1.55
N HIS A 86 0.71 -4.15 1.12
CA HIS A 86 -0.38 -4.97 0.58
C HIS A 86 -1.52 -5.16 1.59
N ASP A 87 -1.19 -5.46 2.84
CA ASP A 87 -2.17 -5.67 3.89
C ASP A 87 -2.94 -4.37 4.19
N ILE A 88 -2.26 -3.22 4.18
CA ILE A 88 -2.90 -1.90 4.33
C ILE A 88 -3.88 -1.65 3.18
N CYS A 89 -3.44 -1.82 1.93
CA CYS A 89 -4.29 -1.62 0.76
C CYS A 89 -5.51 -2.55 0.80
N SER A 90 -5.32 -3.81 1.23
CA SER A 90 -6.39 -4.78 1.40
C SER A 90 -7.43 -4.34 2.43
N LEU A 91 -6.99 -4.00 3.64
CA LEU A 91 -7.89 -3.53 4.70
C LEU A 91 -8.71 -2.31 4.28
N ILE A 92 -8.08 -1.31 3.63
CA ILE A 92 -8.82 -0.12 3.18
C ILE A 92 -9.83 -0.50 2.09
N THR A 93 -9.42 -1.25 1.08
CA THR A 93 -10.31 -1.58 -0.05
C THR A 93 -11.48 -2.47 0.36
N ASP A 94 -11.31 -3.29 1.41
CA ASP A 94 -12.32 -4.23 1.89
C ASP A 94 -13.26 -3.59 2.96
N GLU A 95 -12.78 -2.63 3.78
CA GLU A 95 -13.57 -2.02 4.89
C GLU A 95 -14.13 -0.62 4.59
N SER A 96 -13.68 0.05 3.53
CA SER A 96 -14.08 1.45 3.26
C SER A 96 -15.42 1.55 2.53
N THR A 97 -16.12 2.65 2.82
CA THR A 97 -17.31 3.06 2.07
C THR A 97 -16.89 3.98 0.93
N ILE A 98 -17.25 3.62 -0.29
CA ILE A 98 -16.96 4.43 -1.47
C ILE A 98 -17.92 5.63 -1.53
N THR A 99 -17.38 6.81 -1.79
CA THR A 99 -18.10 8.10 -1.92
C THR A 99 -17.86 8.75 -3.27
#